data_AF-A0AA96HQ06-F1
#
_entry.id   AF-A0AA96HQ06-F1
#
_cell.length_a   1.000
_cell.length_b   1.000
_cell.length_c   1.000
_cell.angle_alpha   90.00
_cell.angle_beta   90.00
_cell.angle_gamma   90.00
#
_symmetry.space_group_name_H-M   'P 1'
#
loop_
_entity.id
_entity.type
_entity.pdbx_description
1 polymer ?
#
loop_
_entity_poly.entity_id
_entity_poly.type
_entity_poly.pdbx_seq_one_letter_code
_entity_poly.pdbx_strand_id
1 'polypeptide(L)'
;MFTMFLLSCVHVSDNRTSILVNNSSQLTYKGKGAGAGMMLMSAMGPMGIAIGVAIDEGIAKDIRTAADNGQFSIANVIEQEFGSVDAKLGQVNIDVESYGYIAKIGQDDLAIPQIRLKITAKEVDKVYAYPEEFPDSSYEGVELDKLKQNADAIDLSMRTAIKEIVIRFLSDIDAM
;
A
#
# COMPACT_ATOMS: atom_id res chain seq x y z
N MET A 1 -11.34 -21.01 60.42
CA MET A 1 -10.88 -19.79 59.72
C MET A 1 -10.89 -20.10 58.24
N PHE A 2 -11.99 -19.74 57.55
CA PHE A 2 -12.28 -20.14 56.17
C PHE A 2 -12.15 -18.88 55.31
N THR A 3 -11.03 -18.75 54.59
CA THR A 3 -10.73 -17.60 53.74
C THR A 3 -11.46 -17.75 52.41
N MET A 4 -12.56 -17.02 52.28
CA MET A 4 -13.34 -16.88 51.05
C MET A 4 -12.69 -15.82 50.15
N PHE A 5 -12.01 -16.24 49.08
CA PHE A 5 -11.49 -15.37 48.04
C PHE A 5 -12.61 -15.09 47.03
N LEU A 6 -13.11 -13.86 46.99
CA LEU A 6 -13.99 -13.36 45.95
C LEU A 6 -13.14 -13.02 44.71
N LEU A 7 -13.30 -13.79 43.62
CA LEU A 7 -12.81 -13.40 42.30
C LEU A 7 -13.77 -12.37 41.70
N SER A 8 -13.35 -11.11 41.70
CA SER A 8 -13.94 -10.06 40.88
C SER A 8 -13.59 -10.32 39.41
N CYS A 9 -14.58 -10.44 38.54
CA CYS A 9 -14.37 -10.36 37.11
C CYS A 9 -13.84 -8.97 36.75
N VAL A 10 -12.58 -8.88 36.31
CA VAL A 10 -12.07 -7.71 35.59
C VAL A 10 -12.80 -7.64 34.26
N HIS A 11 -13.65 -6.63 34.10
CA HIS A 11 -14.25 -6.30 32.82
C HIS A 11 -13.16 -5.63 31.97
N VAL A 12 -12.43 -6.43 31.19
CA VAL A 12 -11.54 -5.93 30.15
C VAL A 12 -12.45 -5.34 29.08
N SER A 13 -12.64 -4.02 29.12
CA SER A 13 -13.22 -3.29 28.00
C SER A 13 -12.21 -3.39 26.86
N ASP A 14 -12.45 -4.33 25.94
CA ASP A 14 -11.64 -4.53 24.74
C ASP A 14 -11.88 -3.33 23.81
N ASN A 15 -11.22 -2.22 24.11
CA ASN A 15 -11.28 -0.97 23.35
C ASN A 15 -10.42 -1.12 22.08
N ARG A 16 -10.51 -2.27 21.39
CA ARG A 16 -9.71 -2.54 20.20
C ARG A 16 -10.28 -1.77 19.02
N THR A 17 -9.40 -1.07 18.33
CA THR A 17 -9.70 -0.52 17.01
C THR A 17 -9.97 -1.70 16.08
N SER A 18 -11.19 -1.81 15.55
CA SER A 18 -11.52 -2.85 14.57
C SER A 18 -11.18 -2.32 13.18
N ILE A 19 -10.28 -3.02 12.49
CA ILE A 19 -9.83 -2.66 11.15
C ILE A 19 -10.53 -3.58 10.16
N LEU A 20 -11.29 -3.00 9.25
CA LEU A 20 -11.87 -3.74 8.13
C LEU A 20 -11.13 -3.33 6.87
N VAL A 21 -10.31 -4.24 6.33
CA VAL A 21 -9.62 -4.03 5.06
C VAL A 21 -10.39 -4.69 3.94
N ASN A 22 -10.87 -3.87 3.01
CA ASN A 22 -11.48 -4.33 1.77
C ASN A 22 -10.44 -4.19 0.65
N ASN A 23 -9.97 -5.33 0.14
CA ASN A 23 -9.00 -5.36 -0.94
C ASN A 23 -9.53 -6.19 -2.11
N SER A 24 -9.89 -5.49 -3.19
CA SER A 24 -10.26 -6.10 -4.48
C SER A 24 -9.25 -5.79 -5.58
N SER A 25 -8.23 -4.99 -5.27
CA SER A 25 -7.30 -4.48 -6.26
C SER A 25 -6.17 -5.49 -6.53
N GLN A 26 -5.64 -5.45 -7.75
CA GLN A 26 -4.46 -6.23 -8.12
C GLN A 26 -3.25 -5.33 -8.16
N LEU A 27 -2.08 -5.88 -7.85
CA LEU A 27 -0.81 -5.18 -7.98
C LEU A 27 -0.60 -4.75 -9.44
N THR A 28 -0.42 -3.45 -9.64
CA THR A 28 -0.17 -2.85 -10.96
C THR A 28 1.25 -2.33 -11.08
N TYR A 29 1.73 -2.18 -12.33
CA TYR A 29 2.95 -1.46 -12.63
C TYR A 29 2.66 -0.46 -13.75
N LYS A 30 3.11 0.78 -13.60
CA LYS A 30 3.01 1.82 -14.64
C LYS A 30 4.35 2.48 -14.84
N GLY A 31 4.91 2.39 -16.04
CA GLY A 31 6.25 2.93 -16.20
C GLY A 31 6.80 2.83 -17.60
N LYS A 32 7.92 2.11 -17.72
CA LYS A 32 8.76 2.05 -18.92
C LYS A 32 7.95 1.66 -20.16
N GLY A 33 6.99 0.76 -20.03
CA GLY A 33 6.11 0.33 -21.10
C GLY A 33 5.21 1.45 -21.61
N ALA A 34 4.43 2.11 -20.75
CA ALA A 34 3.59 3.24 -21.16
C ALA A 34 4.41 4.39 -21.79
N GLY A 35 5.59 4.68 -21.23
CA GLY A 35 6.52 5.67 -21.77
C GLY A 35 7.10 5.28 -23.14
N ALA A 36 7.63 4.06 -23.25
CA ALA A 36 8.17 3.54 -24.51
C ALA A 36 7.07 3.39 -25.57
N GLY A 37 5.87 2.98 -25.19
CA GLY A 37 4.75 2.82 -26.11
C GLY A 37 4.33 4.14 -26.75
N MET A 38 4.35 5.24 -26.00
CA MET A 38 4.15 6.58 -26.53
C MET A 38 5.25 6.98 -27.51
N MET A 39 6.51 6.63 -27.25
CA MET A 39 7.62 6.88 -28.19
C MET A 39 7.49 6.04 -29.46
N LEU A 40 7.16 4.75 -29.30
CA LEU A 40 6.97 3.80 -30.39
C LEU A 40 5.71 4.09 -31.20
N MET A 41 4.76 4.87 -30.69
CA MET A 41 3.58 5.30 -31.45
C MET A 41 3.98 6.03 -32.74
N SER A 42 5.08 6.79 -32.71
CA SER A 42 5.58 7.50 -33.89
C SER A 42 6.12 6.58 -34.99
N ALA A 43 6.68 5.43 -34.61
CA ALA A 43 7.33 4.49 -35.54
C ALA A 43 6.43 3.31 -35.93
N MET A 44 5.58 2.85 -35.00
CA MET A 44 4.78 1.63 -35.10
C MET A 44 3.27 1.92 -34.94
N GLY A 45 2.86 3.18 -34.81
CA GLY A 45 1.45 3.56 -34.67
C GLY A 45 0.80 2.98 -33.41
N PRO A 46 -0.48 2.57 -33.46
CA PRO A 46 -1.18 1.97 -32.32
C PRO A 46 -0.49 0.73 -31.75
N MET A 47 0.28 0.01 -32.58
CA MET A 47 1.04 -1.16 -32.15
C MET A 47 2.13 -0.82 -31.14
N GLY A 48 2.76 0.35 -31.28
CA GLY A 48 3.77 0.83 -30.31
C GLY A 48 3.18 0.97 -28.91
N ILE A 49 1.98 1.54 -28.80
CA ILE A 49 1.25 1.67 -27.53
C ILE A 49 0.92 0.28 -26.97
N ALA A 50 0.43 -0.63 -27.80
CA ALA A 50 0.10 -1.99 -27.36
C ALA A 50 1.33 -2.75 -26.83
N ILE A 51 2.49 -2.61 -27.48
CA ILE A 51 3.76 -3.15 -27.00
C ILE A 51 4.11 -2.54 -25.64
N GLY A 52 3.97 -1.23 -25.50
CA GLY A 52 4.19 -0.53 -24.24
C GLY A 52 3.33 -1.08 -23.10
N VAL A 53 2.03 -1.21 -23.32
CA VAL A 53 1.12 -1.77 -22.31
C VAL A 53 1.48 -3.22 -21.97
N ALA A 54 1.86 -4.03 -22.97
CA ALA A 54 2.29 -5.41 -22.74
C ALA A 54 3.57 -5.53 -21.91
N ILE A 55 4.51 -4.57 -22.06
CA ILE A 55 5.72 -4.49 -21.23
C ILE A 55 5.34 -4.23 -19.77
N ASP A 56 4.50 -3.22 -19.52
CA ASP A 56 4.10 -2.88 -18.15
C ASP A 56 3.30 -4.02 -17.49
N GLU A 57 2.41 -4.69 -18.23
CA GLU A 57 1.68 -5.86 -17.74
C GLU A 57 2.62 -7.05 -17.44
N GLY A 58 3.64 -7.26 -18.28
CA GLY A 58 4.67 -8.28 -18.05
C GLY A 58 5.44 -8.02 -16.76
N ILE A 59 5.86 -6.77 -16.52
CA ILE A 59 6.53 -6.38 -15.28
C ILE A 59 5.60 -6.55 -14.08
N ALA A 60 4.34 -6.10 -14.16
CA ALA A 60 3.36 -6.28 -13.10
C ALA A 60 3.14 -7.76 -12.77
N LYS A 61 3.14 -8.64 -13.78
CA LYS A 61 3.03 -10.08 -13.60
C LYS A 61 4.25 -10.68 -12.89
N ASP A 62 5.46 -10.25 -13.24
CA ASP A 62 6.68 -10.72 -12.59
C ASP A 62 6.70 -10.32 -11.09
N ILE A 63 6.33 -9.07 -10.78
CA ILE A 63 6.22 -8.58 -9.39
C ILE A 63 5.13 -9.35 -8.63
N ARG A 64 3.95 -9.57 -9.23
CA ARG A 64 2.90 -10.40 -8.63
C ARG A 64 3.38 -11.81 -8.33
N THR A 65 4.09 -12.43 -9.26
CA THR A 65 4.63 -13.78 -9.07
C THR A 65 5.60 -13.81 -7.88
N ALA A 66 6.47 -12.80 -7.75
CA ALA A 66 7.34 -12.68 -6.58
C ALA A 66 6.56 -12.48 -5.28
N ALA A 67 5.54 -11.63 -5.29
CA ALA A 67 4.64 -11.38 -4.16
C ALA A 67 3.94 -12.66 -3.71
N ASP A 68 3.34 -13.41 -4.66
CA ASP A 68 2.62 -14.65 -4.40
C ASP A 68 3.56 -15.73 -3.83
N ASN A 69 4.77 -15.86 -4.39
CA ASN A 69 5.78 -16.81 -3.91
C ASN A 69 6.22 -16.50 -2.47
N GLY A 70 6.29 -15.23 -2.09
CA GLY A 70 6.60 -14.81 -0.73
C GLY A 70 5.38 -14.61 0.17
N GLN A 71 4.19 -15.02 -0.28
CA GLN A 71 2.93 -14.91 0.48
C GLN A 71 2.61 -13.47 0.94
N PHE A 72 3.04 -12.48 0.16
CA PHE A 72 2.76 -11.08 0.43
C PHE A 72 1.25 -10.82 0.37
N SER A 73 0.72 -10.15 1.39
CA SER A 73 -0.67 -9.72 1.46
C SER A 73 -0.73 -8.27 1.89
N ILE A 74 -1.15 -7.39 0.98
CA ILE A 74 -1.33 -5.97 1.29
C ILE A 74 -2.32 -5.75 2.43
N ALA A 75 -3.35 -6.60 2.54
CA ALA A 75 -4.31 -6.53 3.64
C ALA A 75 -3.63 -6.77 4.99
N ASN A 76 -2.75 -7.76 5.08
CA ASN A 76 -1.99 -8.04 6.30
C ASN A 76 -1.04 -6.90 6.66
N VAL A 77 -0.39 -6.28 5.67
CA VAL A 77 0.49 -5.12 5.90
C VAL A 77 -0.32 -3.96 6.45
N ILE A 78 -1.47 -3.65 5.85
CA ILE A 78 -2.37 -2.61 6.32
C ILE A 78 -2.85 -2.90 7.75
N GLU A 79 -3.34 -4.11 8.02
CA GLU A 79 -3.80 -4.51 9.36
C GLU A 79 -2.69 -4.38 10.42
N GLN A 80 -1.44 -4.71 10.07
CA GLN A 80 -0.31 -4.58 10.99
C GLN A 80 0.05 -3.12 11.27
N GLU A 81 0.10 -2.27 10.25
CA GLU A 81 0.47 -0.87 10.40
C GLU A 81 -0.64 -0.07 11.09
N PHE A 82 -1.91 -0.33 10.73
CA PHE A 82 -3.06 0.30 11.39
C PHE A 82 -3.38 -0.33 12.75
N GLY A 83 -3.01 -1.59 12.99
CA GLY A 83 -3.19 -2.27 14.28
C GLY A 83 -2.41 -1.63 15.42
N SER A 84 -1.40 -0.83 15.09
CA SER A 84 -0.61 -0.05 16.04
C SER A 84 -1.26 1.28 16.43
N VAL A 85 -2.41 1.63 15.84
CA VAL A 85 -3.09 2.92 16.03
C VAL A 85 -3.99 2.90 17.28
N ASP A 86 -4.06 4.03 18.00
CA ASP A 86 -4.73 4.16 19.30
C ASP A 86 -6.17 3.59 19.29
N ALA A 87 -6.48 2.84 20.35
CA ALA A 87 -7.75 2.23 20.73
C ALA A 87 -8.98 3.18 20.68
N LYS A 88 -8.74 4.48 20.58
CA LYS A 88 -9.77 5.52 20.60
C LYS A 88 -10.42 5.77 19.24
N LEU A 89 -9.94 5.15 18.15
CA LEU A 89 -10.52 5.37 16.82
C LEU A 89 -11.83 4.59 16.59
N GLY A 90 -12.08 3.54 17.36
CA GLY A 90 -13.27 2.71 17.18
C GLY A 90 -13.14 1.81 15.95
N GLN A 91 -14.02 1.96 14.96
CA GLN A 91 -13.95 1.19 13.72
C GLN A 91 -13.27 2.02 12.61
N VAL A 92 -12.25 1.43 11.98
CA VAL A 92 -11.53 2.00 10.84
C VAL A 92 -11.78 1.11 9.64
N ASN A 93 -12.47 1.65 8.63
CA ASN A 93 -12.68 0.96 7.35
C ASN A 93 -11.62 1.46 6.36
N ILE A 94 -10.94 0.54 5.70
CA ILE A 94 -9.88 0.82 4.73
C ILE A 94 -10.23 0.11 3.44
N ASP A 95 -10.59 0.87 2.41
CA ASP A 95 -10.77 0.36 1.05
C ASP A 95 -9.49 0.60 0.25
N VAL A 96 -8.88 -0.48 -0.24
CA VAL A 96 -7.71 -0.43 -1.12
C VAL A 96 -8.18 -0.20 -2.55
N GLU A 97 -8.18 1.04 -3.01
CA GLU A 97 -8.62 1.37 -4.37
C GLU A 97 -7.61 0.89 -5.42
N SER A 98 -6.32 1.15 -5.18
CA SER A 98 -5.25 0.69 -6.05
C SER A 98 -3.93 0.57 -5.29
N TYR A 99 -3.12 -0.40 -5.66
CA TYR A 99 -1.72 -0.49 -5.23
C TYR A 99 -0.84 -1.05 -6.35
N GLY A 100 0.44 -0.75 -6.28
CA GLY A 100 1.37 -1.10 -7.34
C GLY A 100 2.65 -0.29 -7.28
N TYR A 101 3.27 -0.12 -8.43
CA TYR A 101 4.52 0.61 -8.57
C TYR A 101 4.48 1.53 -9.79
N ILE A 102 5.15 2.67 -9.67
CA ILE A 102 5.42 3.58 -10.77
C ILE A 102 6.92 3.67 -11.04
N ALA A 103 7.33 3.70 -12.30
CA ALA A 103 8.74 3.94 -12.64
C ALA A 103 9.13 5.39 -12.27
N LYS A 104 10.30 5.54 -11.67
CA LYS A 104 10.87 6.86 -11.38
C LYS A 104 11.50 7.44 -12.64
N ILE A 105 11.05 8.63 -13.04
CA ILE A 105 11.57 9.29 -14.24
C ILE A 105 13.00 9.80 -13.96
N GLY A 106 13.95 9.48 -14.84
CA GLY A 106 15.32 9.98 -14.79
C GLY A 106 16.30 9.17 -13.93
N GLN A 107 15.84 8.12 -13.24
CA GLN A 107 16.71 7.12 -12.63
C GLN A 107 16.36 5.74 -13.19
N ASP A 108 17.34 5.11 -13.85
CA ASP A 108 17.11 3.82 -14.47
C ASP A 108 16.78 2.77 -13.41
N ASP A 109 15.76 1.97 -13.72
CA ASP A 109 15.32 0.78 -12.96
C ASP A 109 14.80 1.00 -11.54
N LEU A 110 14.56 2.23 -11.10
CA LEU A 110 13.89 2.48 -9.82
C LEU A 110 12.37 2.55 -9.98
N ALA A 111 11.68 1.89 -9.06
CA ALA A 111 10.25 1.84 -8.94
C ALA A 111 9.82 2.37 -7.56
N ILE A 112 8.83 3.26 -7.55
CA ILE A 112 8.26 3.85 -6.33
C ILE A 112 6.93 3.14 -6.05
N PRO A 113 6.67 2.69 -4.81
CA PRO A 113 5.38 2.13 -4.46
C PRO A 113 4.30 3.20 -4.67
N GLN A 114 3.18 2.78 -5.25
CA GLN A 114 1.99 3.60 -5.42
C GLN A 114 0.85 2.90 -4.71
N ILE A 115 0.12 3.63 -3.86
CA ILE A 115 -1.05 3.10 -3.17
C ILE A 115 -2.08 4.22 -2.95
N ARG A 116 -3.35 3.90 -3.17
CA ARG A 116 -4.50 4.73 -2.84
C ARG A 116 -5.38 3.99 -1.85
N LEU A 117 -5.49 4.56 -0.67
CA LEU A 117 -6.33 4.03 0.40
C LEU A 117 -7.45 5.03 0.68
N LYS A 118 -8.69 4.57 0.60
CA LYS A 118 -9.81 5.31 1.18
C LYS A 118 -9.97 4.86 2.62
N ILE A 119 -9.79 5.80 3.54
CA ILE A 119 -9.88 5.54 4.99
C ILE A 119 -11.11 6.25 5.52
N THR A 120 -11.99 5.47 6.14
CA THR A 120 -13.19 5.96 6.81
C THR A 120 -13.11 5.61 8.30
N ALA A 121 -12.95 6.62 9.15
CA ALA A 121 -12.88 6.47 10.61
C ALA A 121 -13.47 7.71 11.30
N LYS A 122 -14.38 7.50 12.25
CA LYS A 122 -15.13 8.59 12.92
C LYS A 122 -15.76 9.56 11.91
N GLU A 123 -15.22 10.77 11.81
CA GLU A 123 -15.65 11.86 10.92
C GLU A 123 -14.69 12.06 9.72
N VAL A 124 -13.62 11.28 9.66
CA VAL A 124 -12.68 11.29 8.53
C VAL A 124 -13.17 10.29 7.49
N ASP A 125 -13.51 10.78 6.30
CA ASP A 125 -13.69 9.99 5.09
C ASP A 125 -12.82 10.60 3.99
N LYS A 126 -11.63 10.05 3.79
CA LYS A 126 -10.61 10.65 2.92
C LYS A 126 -9.81 9.60 2.18
N VAL A 127 -9.46 9.93 0.94
CA VAL A 127 -8.53 9.17 0.13
C VAL A 127 -7.13 9.71 0.38
N TYR A 128 -6.20 8.81 0.66
CA TYR A 128 -4.77 9.09 0.76
C TYR A 128 -4.05 8.42 -0.40
N ALA A 129 -3.38 9.21 -1.23
CA ALA A 129 -2.69 8.74 -2.42
C ALA A 129 -1.17 8.92 -2.28
N TYR A 130 -0.44 7.82 -2.08
CA TYR A 130 1.02 7.80 -2.10
C TYR A 130 1.54 7.39 -3.50
N PRO A 131 2.57 8.05 -4.05
CA PRO A 131 3.32 9.19 -3.49
C PRO A 131 2.72 10.57 -3.82
N GLU A 132 1.60 10.66 -4.54
CA GLU A 132 1.04 11.90 -5.10
C GLU A 132 0.79 13.01 -4.06
N GLU A 133 0.32 12.65 -2.87
CA GLU A 133 0.05 13.56 -1.76
C GLU A 133 1.21 13.68 -0.77
N PHE A 134 2.36 13.04 -1.07
CA PHE A 134 3.52 12.94 -0.20
C PHE A 134 4.79 13.46 -0.91
N PRO A 135 4.80 14.73 -1.39
CA PRO A 135 5.91 15.29 -2.16
C PRO A 135 7.21 15.39 -1.35
N ASP A 136 7.11 15.47 -0.03
CA ASP A 136 8.26 15.52 0.88
C ASP A 136 8.81 14.13 1.24
N SER A 137 8.22 13.04 0.72
CA SER A 137 8.73 11.71 1.02
C SER A 137 10.11 11.51 0.40
N SER A 138 11.09 11.16 1.22
CA SER A 138 12.47 10.90 0.81
C SER A 138 12.69 9.52 0.18
N TYR A 139 11.60 8.83 -0.18
CA TYR A 139 11.69 7.45 -0.66
C TYR A 139 12.36 7.40 -2.04
N GLU A 140 13.57 6.85 -2.08
CA GLU A 140 14.38 6.88 -3.29
C GLU A 140 13.85 5.94 -4.39
N GLY A 141 13.03 4.95 -4.02
CA GLY A 141 12.57 3.87 -4.90
C GLY A 141 13.27 2.55 -4.59
N VAL A 142 12.80 1.48 -5.19
CA VAL A 142 13.42 0.15 -5.15
C VAL A 142 13.82 -0.24 -6.56
N GLU A 143 14.96 -0.90 -6.70
CA GLU A 143 15.34 -1.53 -7.97
C GLU A 143 14.26 -2.52 -8.42
N LEU A 144 13.87 -2.39 -9.68
CA LEU A 144 12.82 -3.20 -10.28
C LEU A 144 13.14 -4.69 -10.23
N ASP A 145 14.40 -5.06 -10.47
CA ASP A 145 14.83 -6.45 -10.40
C ASP A 145 14.67 -7.06 -9.01
N LYS A 146 14.89 -6.26 -7.95
CA LYS A 146 14.63 -6.70 -6.57
C LYS A 146 13.13 -6.95 -6.35
N LEU A 147 12.26 -6.09 -6.87
CA LEU A 147 10.80 -6.28 -6.78
C LEU A 147 10.33 -7.52 -7.55
N LYS A 148 10.98 -7.86 -8.66
CA LYS A 148 10.64 -9.03 -9.48
C LYS A 148 11.11 -10.36 -8.88
N GLN A 149 12.01 -10.34 -7.90
CA GLN A 149 12.67 -11.53 -7.38
C GLN A 149 12.42 -11.75 -5.88
N ASN A 150 12.18 -10.67 -5.13
CA ASN A 150 12.15 -10.72 -3.67
C ASN A 150 10.87 -10.08 -3.10
N ALA A 151 10.06 -10.91 -2.44
CA ALA A 151 8.87 -10.46 -1.73
C ALA A 151 9.19 -9.55 -0.54
N ASP A 152 10.35 -9.70 0.11
CA ASP A 152 10.74 -8.82 1.22
C ASP A 152 10.93 -7.38 0.75
N ALA A 153 11.41 -7.19 -0.48
CA ALA A 153 11.52 -5.87 -1.08
C ALA A 153 10.13 -5.26 -1.36
N ILE A 154 9.16 -6.10 -1.73
CA ILE A 154 7.77 -5.69 -1.92
C ILE A 154 7.15 -5.31 -0.56
N ASP A 155 7.27 -6.16 0.46
CA ASP A 155 6.75 -5.89 1.81
C ASP A 155 7.35 -4.60 2.38
N LEU A 156 8.67 -4.48 2.40
CA LEU A 156 9.36 -3.32 2.98
C LEU A 156 8.94 -2.01 2.29
N SER A 157 8.88 -2.01 0.96
CA SER A 157 8.52 -0.81 0.20
C SER A 157 7.06 -0.40 0.40
N MET A 158 6.13 -1.35 0.33
CA MET A 158 4.70 -1.10 0.55
C MET A 158 4.42 -0.68 1.99
N ARG A 159 5.06 -1.34 2.95
CA ARG A 159 4.98 -0.99 4.37
C ARG A 159 5.46 0.43 4.63
N THR A 160 6.54 0.86 3.97
CA THR A 160 7.05 2.23 4.09
C THR A 160 6.02 3.24 3.58
N ALA A 161 5.41 2.98 2.41
CA ALA A 161 4.36 3.84 1.87
C ALA A 161 3.12 3.90 2.78
N ILE A 162 2.69 2.76 3.32
CA ILE A 162 1.54 2.69 4.24
C ILE A 162 1.85 3.44 5.55
N LYS A 163 3.07 3.35 6.08
CA LYS A 163 3.48 4.09 7.29
C LYS A 163 3.32 5.59 7.12
N GLU A 164 3.75 6.14 5.98
CA GLU A 164 3.56 7.57 5.68
C GLU A 164 2.07 7.95 5.67
N ILE A 165 1.22 7.11 5.07
CA ILE A 165 -0.24 7.31 5.08
C ILE A 165 -0.79 7.26 6.52
N VAL A 166 -0.38 6.29 7.33
CA VAL A 166 -0.81 6.18 8.73
C VAL A 166 -0.41 7.42 9.53
N ILE A 167 0.82 7.90 9.39
CA ILE A 167 1.30 9.12 10.07
C ILE A 167 0.45 10.33 9.66
N ARG A 168 0.16 10.47 8.36
CA ARG A 168 -0.66 11.57 7.85
C ARG A 168 -2.10 11.49 8.34
N PHE A 169 -2.68 10.30 8.33
CA PHE A 169 -4.02 10.03 8.85
C PHE A 169 -4.13 10.37 10.34
N LEU A 170 -3.16 9.97 11.15
CA LEU A 170 -3.10 10.31 12.57
C LEU A 170 -3.02 11.82 12.79
N SER A 171 -2.17 12.51 12.02
CA SER A 171 -2.08 13.98 12.07
C SER A 171 -3.40 14.67 11.68
N ASP A 172 -4.16 14.11 10.73
CA ASP A 172 -5.45 14.67 10.32
C ASP A 172 -6.51 14.46 11.43
N ILE A 173 -6.45 13.36 12.18
CA ILE A 173 -7.33 13.11 13.33
C ILE A 173 -6.98 14.02 14.52
N ASP A 174 -5.71 14.18 14.85
CA ASP A 174 -5.28 15.01 16.00
C ASP A 174 -5.51 16.52 15.76
N ALA A 175 -5.65 16.93 14.51
CA ALA A 175 -5.94 18.31 14.13
C ALA A 175 -7.43 18.70 14.25
N MET A 176 -8.32 17.72 14.51
CA MET A 176 -9.76 17.92 14.70
C MET A 176 -10.12 18.04 16.18
#